data_AF-A0A097ZM08-F1
#
_entry.id   AF-A0A097ZM08-F1
#
_cell.length_a   1.000
_cell.length_b   1.000
_cell.length_c   1.000
_cell.angle_alpha   90.00
_cell.angle_beta   90.00
_cell.angle_gamma   90.00
#
_symmetry.space_group_name_H-M   'P 1'
#
loop_
_entity.id
_entity.type
_entity.pdbx_description
1 polymer ?
#
loop_
_entity_poly.entity_id
_entity_poly.type
_entity_poly.pdbx_seq_one_letter_code
_entity_poly.pdbx_strand_id
1 'polypeptide(L)'
;LGLVAVAGMGCGVLVGHGGSFLSLILFLIYLGGMLVVFAYSAALAAEPYPEGWGSWPVLGVMAAYVLGVCAAAGLFWGGWYEGAWVSADEFAEFSVFRGDIGGVAMMYSMGGGVLVMGAWVLLLTLFVVLELTRGLSRGAL
;
A
#
# COMPACT_ATOMS: atom_id res chain seq x y z
N LEU A 1 -8.54 -11.23 -2.95
CA LEU A 1 -9.03 -11.11 -1.56
C LEU A 1 -7.94 -10.62 -0.59
N GLY A 2 -6.72 -11.16 -0.65
CA GLY A 2 -5.62 -10.73 0.23
C GLY A 2 -5.35 -9.22 0.24
N LEU A 3 -5.31 -8.56 -0.92
CA LEU A 3 -5.12 -7.10 -1.01
C LEU A 3 -6.18 -6.31 -0.23
N VAL A 4 -7.46 -6.71 -0.32
CA VAL A 4 -8.55 -6.05 0.38
C VAL A 4 -8.43 -6.26 1.90
N ALA A 5 -8.10 -7.48 2.31
CA ALA A 5 -7.93 -7.80 3.73
C ALA A 5 -6.76 -7.03 4.36
N VAL A 6 -5.61 -6.96 3.67
CA VAL A 6 -4.43 -6.23 4.16
C VAL A 6 -4.69 -4.73 4.18
N ALA A 7 -5.28 -4.16 3.12
CA ALA A 7 -5.65 -2.74 3.10
C ALA A 7 -6.64 -2.41 4.22
N GLY A 8 -7.67 -3.24 4.43
CA GLY A 8 -8.65 -3.06 5.50
C GLY A 8 -8.03 -3.13 6.89
N MET A 9 -7.18 -4.13 7.16
CA MET A 9 -6.50 -4.29 8.44
C MET A 9 -5.53 -3.12 8.70
N GLY A 10 -4.73 -2.72 7.71
CA GLY A 10 -3.84 -1.57 7.82
C GLY A 10 -4.60 -0.27 8.11
N CYS A 11 -5.70 -0.03 7.40
CA CYS A 11 -6.55 1.13 7.65
C CYS A 11 -7.16 1.10 9.07
N GLY A 12 -7.57 -0.07 9.57
CA GLY A 12 -8.07 -0.23 10.93
C GLY A 12 -7.04 0.17 11.99
N VAL A 13 -5.78 -0.23 11.81
CA VAL A 13 -4.66 0.16 12.70
C VAL A 13 -4.44 1.67 12.66
N LEU A 14 -4.41 2.28 11.48
CA LEU A 14 -4.25 3.73 11.31
C LEU A 14 -5.37 4.54 11.95
N VAL A 15 -6.63 4.09 11.82
CA VAL A 15 -7.76 4.72 12.50
C VAL A 15 -7.61 4.63 14.01
N GLY A 16 -7.15 3.48 14.53
CA GLY A 16 -6.87 3.27 15.95
C GLY A 16 -5.79 4.20 16.51
N HIS A 17 -4.83 4.63 15.68
CA HIS A 17 -3.78 5.59 16.06
C HIS A 17 -4.09 7.04 15.69
N GLY A 18 -5.33 7.37 15.34
CA GLY A 18 -5.70 8.76 15.08
C GLY A 18 -5.38 9.25 13.65
N GLY A 19 -5.03 8.38 12.70
CA GLY A 19 -4.76 8.75 11.29
C GLY A 19 -5.94 8.49 10.33
N SER A 20 -7.09 9.16 10.52
CA SER A 20 -8.31 8.89 9.73
C SER A 20 -8.21 9.35 8.28
N PHE A 21 -7.49 10.44 8.01
CA PHE A 21 -7.39 10.96 6.64
C PHE A 21 -6.45 10.07 5.83
N LEU A 22 -5.31 9.72 6.42
CA LEU A 22 -4.34 8.82 5.81
C LEU A 22 -4.96 7.43 5.59
N SER A 23 -5.71 6.89 6.56
CA SER A 23 -6.41 5.62 6.38
C SER A 23 -7.38 5.63 5.20
N LEU A 24 -8.15 6.72 5.03
CA LEU A 24 -9.07 6.84 3.89
C LEU A 24 -8.30 6.90 2.58
N ILE A 25 -7.27 7.74 2.46
CA ILE A 25 -6.47 7.80 1.23
C ILE A 25 -5.86 6.45 0.88
N LEU A 26 -5.26 5.75 1.86
CA LEU A 26 -4.72 4.41 1.64
C LEU A 26 -5.79 3.44 1.16
N PHE A 27 -6.95 3.43 1.82
CA PHE A 27 -8.07 2.60 1.42
C PHE A 27 -8.51 2.88 -0.02
N LEU A 28 -8.66 4.15 -0.39
CA LEU A 28 -9.06 4.56 -1.74
C LEU A 28 -8.02 4.19 -2.80
N ILE A 29 -6.72 4.40 -2.54
CA ILE A 29 -5.66 4.07 -3.50
C ILE A 29 -5.53 2.54 -3.68
N TYR A 30 -5.60 1.78 -2.59
CA TYR A 30 -5.49 0.31 -2.64
C TYR A 30 -6.72 -0.34 -3.25
N LEU A 31 -7.93 0.03 -2.82
CA LEU A 31 -9.15 -0.57 -3.35
C LEU A 31 -9.57 0.01 -4.71
N GLY A 32 -9.36 1.30 -4.94
CA GLY A 32 -9.72 1.95 -6.20
C GLY A 32 -8.68 1.72 -7.30
N GLY A 33 -7.41 1.93 -6.98
CA GLY A 33 -6.32 1.86 -7.97
C GLY A 33 -5.80 0.44 -8.17
N MET A 34 -5.27 -0.17 -7.11
CA MET A 34 -4.56 -1.45 -7.23
C MET A 34 -5.48 -2.64 -7.46
N LEU A 35 -6.70 -2.64 -6.92
CA LEU A 35 -7.64 -3.75 -7.14
C LEU A 35 -8.00 -3.89 -8.63
N VAL A 36 -8.22 -2.78 -9.34
CA VAL A 36 -8.55 -2.79 -10.77
C VAL A 36 -7.41 -3.39 -11.59
N VAL A 37 -6.17 -2.96 -11.32
CA VAL A 37 -4.98 -3.50 -12.00
C VAL A 37 -4.79 -4.97 -11.67
N PHE A 38 -4.96 -5.36 -10.40
CA PHE A 38 -4.89 -6.76 -9.98
C PHE A 38 -5.93 -7.62 -10.70
N ALA A 39 -7.18 -7.15 -10.79
CA ALA A 39 -8.24 -7.88 -11.48
C ALA A 39 -7.94 -8.05 -12.98
N TYR A 40 -7.43 -7.01 -13.63
CA TYR A 40 -7.03 -7.05 -15.04
C TYR A 40 -5.86 -8.02 -15.27
N SER A 41 -4.81 -7.94 -14.47
CA SER A 41 -3.66 -8.86 -14.58
C SER A 41 -4.03 -10.29 -14.23
N ALA A 42 -4.87 -10.51 -13.21
CA ALA A 42 -5.36 -11.84 -12.86
C ALA A 42 -6.20 -12.44 -13.99
N ALA A 43 -7.02 -11.63 -14.68
CA ALA A 43 -7.78 -12.09 -15.84
C ALA A 43 -6.86 -12.45 -17.03
N LEU A 44 -5.80 -11.69 -17.26
CA LEU A 44 -4.82 -11.97 -18.33
C LEU A 44 -3.88 -13.14 -18.03
N ALA A 45 -3.53 -13.36 -16.76
CA ALA A 45 -2.66 -14.43 -16.30
C ALA A 45 -3.42 -15.66 -15.80
N ALA A 46 -4.74 -15.73 -16.01
CA ALA A 46 -5.56 -16.84 -15.58
C ALA A 46 -5.20 -18.11 -16.37
N GLU A 47 -4.47 -19.02 -15.74
CA GLU A 47 -4.24 -20.36 -16.26
C GLU A 47 -5.51 -21.23 -16.11
N PRO A 48 -5.79 -22.18 -17.03
CA PRO A 48 -6.98 -23.03 -16.97
C PRO A 48 -7.11 -23.89 -15.70
N TYR A 49 -5.98 -24.16 -15.03
CA TYR A 49 -5.92 -24.94 -13.80
C TYR A 49 -5.08 -24.19 -12.75
N PRO A 50 -5.69 -23.25 -12.00
CA PRO A 50 -4.95 -22.51 -11.00
C PRO A 50 -4.46 -23.45 -9.89
N GLU A 51 -3.16 -23.40 -9.57
CA GLU A 51 -2.62 -24.10 -8.41
C GLU A 51 -3.29 -23.56 -7.14
N GLY A 52 -4.09 -24.42 -6.49
CA GLY A 52 -4.77 -24.07 -5.26
C GLY A 52 -3.84 -24.06 -4.05
N TRP A 53 -4.31 -23.48 -2.95
CA TRP A 53 -3.60 -23.43 -1.68
C TRP A 53 -3.27 -24.83 -1.10
N GLY A 54 -3.93 -25.89 -1.58
CA GLY A 54 -3.72 -27.27 -1.15
C GLY A 54 -2.66 -28.05 -1.92
N SER A 55 -1.97 -27.46 -2.91
CA SER A 55 -0.88 -28.14 -3.59
C SER A 55 0.36 -28.18 -2.69
N TRP A 56 1.02 -29.34 -2.63
CA TRP A 56 2.26 -29.53 -1.87
C TRP A 56 3.34 -28.45 -2.11
N PRO A 57 3.64 -28.03 -3.36
CA PRO A 57 4.65 -27.00 -3.58
C PRO A 57 4.22 -25.63 -3.03
N VAL A 58 2.95 -25.23 -3.21
CA VAL A 58 2.43 -23.93 -2.72
C VAL A 58 2.40 -23.92 -1.19
N LEU A 59 2.03 -25.02 -0.55
CA LEU A 59 2.07 -25.17 0.91
C LEU A 59 3.48 -24.99 1.46
N GLY A 60 4.50 -25.58 0.81
CA GLY A 60 5.89 -25.42 1.20
C GLY A 60 6.36 -23.96 1.13
N VAL A 61 6.02 -23.27 0.04
CA VAL A 61 6.34 -21.84 -0.13
C VAL A 61 5.59 -20.97 0.88
N MET A 62 4.30 -21.23 1.12
CA MET A 62 3.52 -20.52 2.14
C MET A 62 4.12 -20.70 3.54
N ALA A 63 4.47 -21.93 3.91
CA ALA A 63 5.05 -22.22 5.21
C ALA A 63 6.40 -21.49 5.39
N ALA A 64 7.27 -21.53 4.37
CA ALA A 64 8.53 -20.81 4.38
C ALA A 64 8.34 -19.29 4.51
N TYR A 65 7.37 -18.72 3.79
CA TYR A 65 7.04 -17.30 3.87
C TYR A 65 6.54 -16.91 5.27
N VAL A 66 5.58 -17.68 5.83
CA VAL A 66 5.04 -17.44 7.18
C VAL A 66 6.15 -17.55 8.23
N LEU A 67 7.00 -18.56 8.14
CA LEU A 67 8.16 -18.71 9.03
C LEU A 67 9.12 -17.53 8.91
N GLY A 68 9.41 -17.07 7.69
CA GLY A 68 10.26 -15.90 7.44
C GLY A 68 9.68 -14.63 8.07
N VAL A 69 8.37 -14.39 7.91
CA VAL A 69 7.67 -13.24 8.50
C VAL A 69 7.68 -13.33 10.03
N CYS A 70 7.37 -14.49 10.61
CA CYS A 70 7.39 -14.69 12.06
C CYS A 70 8.81 -14.54 12.64
N ALA A 71 9.84 -15.05 11.96
CA ALA A 71 11.23 -14.90 12.36
C ALA A 71 11.65 -13.42 12.31
N ALA A 72 11.33 -12.70 11.23
CA ALA A 72 11.58 -11.26 11.14
C ALA A 72 10.86 -10.51 12.26
N ALA A 73 9.57 -10.76 12.48
CA ALA A 73 8.81 -10.14 13.56
C ALA A 73 9.42 -10.43 14.94
N GLY A 74 9.89 -11.66 15.19
CA GLY A 74 10.58 -12.03 16.42
C GLY A 74 11.93 -11.34 16.60
N LEU A 75 12.71 -11.18 15.53
CA LEU A 75 13.98 -10.45 15.55
C LEU A 75 13.78 -8.95 15.83
N PHE A 76 12.71 -8.37 15.29
CA PHE A 76 12.35 -6.96 15.49
C PHE A 76 11.52 -6.71 16.76
N TRP A 77 11.19 -7.76 17.53
CA TRP A 77 10.38 -7.64 18.75
C TRP A 77 11.10 -6.92 19.89
N GLY A 78 12.44 -6.98 19.92
CA GLY A 78 13.27 -6.40 20.98
C GLY A 78 13.75 -4.98 20.67
N GLY A 79 13.06 -3.97 21.20
CA GLY A 79 13.60 -2.61 21.40
C GLY A 79 13.46 -1.61 20.24
N TRP A 80 12.96 -2.01 19.06
CA TRP A 80 12.71 -1.06 17.96
C TRP A 80 11.41 -0.25 18.10
N TYR A 81 10.45 -0.77 18.86
CA TYR A 81 9.10 -0.20 18.94
C TYR A 81 8.88 0.81 20.07
N GLU A 82 9.85 0.99 20.99
CA GLU A 82 9.65 1.82 22.18
C GLU A 82 9.38 3.30 21.87
N GLY A 83 9.76 3.81 20.69
CA GLY A 83 9.46 5.18 20.26
C GLY A 83 8.30 5.33 19.27
N ALA A 84 7.83 4.24 18.65
CA ALA A 84 6.88 4.30 17.53
C ALA A 84 5.43 3.99 17.94
N TRP A 85 5.24 3.39 19.11
CA TRP A 85 3.93 3.00 19.67
C TRP A 85 3.42 3.96 20.72
N VAL A 86 4.11 5.09 20.96
CA VAL A 86 3.50 6.18 21.71
C VAL A 86 2.37 6.71 20.85
N SER A 87 1.16 6.26 21.19
CA SER A 87 -0.08 6.77 20.66
C SER A 87 0.00 8.28 20.68
N ALA A 88 -0.03 8.89 19.50
CA ALA A 88 -0.12 10.35 19.35
C ALA A 88 -1.27 10.95 20.18
N ASP A 89 -2.24 10.12 20.58
CA ASP A 89 -3.35 10.44 21.46
C ASP A 89 -2.91 10.96 22.85
N GLU A 90 -1.84 10.44 23.46
CA GLU A 90 -1.41 10.90 24.80
C GLU A 90 -0.78 12.30 24.78
N PHE A 91 -0.29 12.77 23.62
CA PHE A 91 0.18 14.15 23.44
C PHE A 91 -0.86 15.08 22.79
N ALA A 92 -1.95 14.51 22.24
CA ALA A 92 -2.94 15.23 21.46
C ALA A 92 -4.18 15.70 22.25
N GLU A 93 -4.28 15.38 23.55
CA GLU A 93 -5.35 15.93 24.42
C GLU A 93 -5.39 17.47 24.43
N PHE A 94 -4.31 18.15 24.01
CA PHE A 94 -4.23 19.61 23.91
C PHE A 94 -4.32 20.17 22.48
N SER A 95 -4.47 19.34 21.45
CA SER A 95 -4.54 19.80 20.05
C SER A 95 -5.92 19.53 19.44
N VAL A 96 -6.70 20.60 19.24
CA VAL A 96 -7.99 20.56 18.54
C VAL A 96 -7.83 20.15 17.07
N PHE A 97 -6.62 20.27 16.51
CA PHE A 97 -6.29 19.85 15.15
C PHE A 97 -5.64 18.46 15.14
N ARG A 98 -6.38 17.49 14.60
CA ARG A 98 -5.86 16.17 14.23
C ARG A 98 -4.68 16.38 13.28
N GLY A 99 -3.48 15.95 13.68
CA GLY A 99 -2.22 16.22 12.95
C GLY A 99 -2.26 15.82 11.47
N ASP A 100 -3.06 14.81 11.13
CA ASP A 100 -3.31 14.35 9.76
C ASP A 100 -3.84 15.46 8.83
N ILE A 101 -4.80 16.26 9.29
CA ILE A 101 -5.39 17.35 8.49
C ILE A 101 -4.43 18.54 8.39
N GLY A 102 -3.71 18.85 9.47
CA GLY A 102 -2.68 19.89 9.49
C GLY A 102 -1.50 19.57 8.57
N GLY A 103 -1.07 18.31 8.53
CA GLY A 103 -0.01 17.83 7.63
C GLY A 103 -0.38 17.99 6.15
N VAL A 104 -1.64 17.73 5.79
CA VAL A 104 -2.13 17.93 4.42
C VAL A 104 -2.10 19.41 4.03
N ALA A 105 -2.53 20.29 4.93
CA ALA A 105 -2.44 21.74 4.68
C ALA A 105 -0.98 22.20 4.47
N MET A 106 -0.04 21.67 5.24
CA MET A 106 1.40 21.92 5.07
C MET A 106 1.94 21.42 3.72
N MET A 107 1.43 20.30 3.21
CA MET A 107 1.81 19.78 1.88
C MET A 107 1.44 20.76 0.76
N TYR A 108 0.29 21.43 0.87
CA TYR A 108 -0.13 22.42 -0.13
C TYR A 108 0.52 23.79 0.05
N SER A 109 1.02 24.13 1.25
CA SER A 109 1.69 25.41 1.51
C SER A 109 3.20 25.36 1.27
N MET A 110 3.96 24.69 2.14
CA MET A 110 5.42 24.57 2.05
C MET A 110 5.86 23.33 1.26
N GLY A 111 5.01 22.31 1.16
CA GLY A 111 5.30 21.05 0.46
C GLY A 111 5.14 21.07 -1.06
N GLY A 112 4.87 22.23 -1.67
CA GLY A 112 4.56 22.35 -3.10
C GLY A 112 5.62 21.74 -4.02
N GLY A 113 6.91 21.82 -3.66
CA GLY A 113 7.99 21.19 -4.43
C GLY A 113 7.85 19.67 -4.53
N VAL A 114 7.45 19.01 -3.44
CA VAL A 114 7.20 17.56 -3.41
C VAL A 114 5.97 17.21 -4.26
N LEU A 115 4.93 18.05 -4.23
CA LEU A 115 3.73 17.86 -5.07
C LEU A 115 4.05 17.98 -6.57
N VAL A 116 4.86 18.96 -6.97
CA VAL A 116 5.30 19.14 -8.37
C VAL A 116 6.13 17.94 -8.83
N MET A 117 7.08 17.48 -8.00
CA MET A 117 7.86 16.28 -8.30
C MET A 117 6.96 15.04 -8.42
N GLY A 118 5.99 14.87 -7.53
CA GLY A 118 5.02 13.78 -7.59
C GLY A 118 4.19 13.80 -8.88
N ALA A 119 3.63 14.96 -9.23
CA ALA A 119 2.89 15.15 -10.48
C ALA A 119 3.76 14.86 -11.71
N TRP A 120 5.02 15.32 -11.70
CA TRP A 120 5.97 15.07 -12.78
C TRP A 120 6.23 13.57 -12.97
N VAL A 121 6.52 12.84 -11.89
CA VAL A 121 6.72 11.38 -11.95
C VAL A 121 5.45 10.69 -12.45
N LEU A 122 4.27 11.06 -11.96
CA LEU A 122 3.01 10.47 -12.43
C LEU A 122 2.78 10.72 -13.93
N LEU A 123 3.06 11.93 -14.42
CA LEU A 123 2.98 12.24 -15.86
C LEU A 123 3.96 11.38 -16.67
N LEU A 124 5.22 11.24 -16.21
CA LEU A 124 6.18 10.36 -16.87
C LEU A 124 5.71 8.90 -16.89
N THR A 125 5.14 8.39 -15.79
CA THR A 125 4.59 7.03 -15.77
C THR A 125 3.44 6.87 -16.75
N LEU A 126 2.57 7.87 -16.89
CA LEU A 126 1.49 7.86 -17.88
C LEU A 126 2.05 7.78 -19.30
N PHE A 127 3.06 8.60 -19.63
CA PHE A 127 3.70 8.54 -20.96
C PHE A 127 4.35 7.18 -21.22
N VAL A 128 5.04 6.60 -20.25
CA VAL A 128 5.62 5.26 -20.36
C VAL A 128 4.53 4.22 -20.64
N VAL A 129 3.43 4.22 -19.89
CA VAL A 129 2.32 3.28 -20.10
C VAL A 129 1.65 3.49 -21.47
N LEU A 130 1.49 4.74 -21.92
CA LEU A 130 0.94 5.04 -23.24
C LEU A 130 1.85 4.57 -24.37
N GLU A 131 3.17 4.70 -24.23
CA GLU A 131 4.11 4.24 -25.24
C GLU A 131 4.18 2.71 -25.29
N LEU A 132 4.18 2.04 -24.13
CA LEU A 132 4.12 0.58 -24.04
C LEU A 132 2.85 0.01 -24.69
N THR A 133 1.69 0.63 -24.42
CA THR A 133 0.41 0.20 -25.00
C THR A 133 0.29 0.53 -26.48
N ARG A 134 0.90 1.64 -26.95
CA ARG A 134 1.04 1.95 -28.39
C ARG A 134 1.97 0.99 -29.11
N GLY A 135 3.08 0.59 -28.49
CA GLY A 135 4.04 -0.37 -29.03
C GLY A 135 3.40 -1.72 -29.39
N LEU A 136 2.40 -2.15 -28.61
CA LEU A 136 1.65 -3.38 -28.86
C LEU A 136 0.90 -3.37 -30.21
N SER A 137 0.46 -2.20 -30.70
CA SER A 137 -0.20 -2.06 -32.01
C SER A 137 0.75 -2.09 -33.21
N ARG A 138 2.07 -2.02 -32.99
CA ARG A 138 3.09 -2.01 -34.05
C ARG A 138 3.88 -3.32 -34.19
N GLY A 139 3.60 -4.31 -33.36
CA GLY A 139 4.33 -5.57 -33.33
C GLY A 139 5.70 -5.42 -32.64
N ALA A 140 6.05 -6.39 -31.80
CA ALA A 140 7.41 -6.50 -31.30
C ALA A 140 8.36 -6.79 -32.48
N LEU A 141 9.48 -6.08 -32.54
CA LEU A 141 10.62 -6.47 -33.38
C LEU A 141 11.16 -7.83 -32.95
#